data_AF-A0A2T2RXM6-F1
#
_entry.id   AF-A0A2T2RXM6-F1
#
_cell.length_a   1.000
_cell.length_b   1.000
_cell.length_c   1.000
_cell.angle_alpha   90.00
_cell.angle_beta   90.00
_cell.angle_gamma   90.00
#
_symmetry.space_group_name_H-M   'P 1'
#
loop_
_entity.id
_entity.type
_entity.pdbx_description
1 polymer ?
#
loop_
_entity_poly.entity_id
_entity_poly.type
_entity_poly.pdbx_seq_one_letter_code
_entity_poly.pdbx_strand_id
1 'polypeptide(L)'
;MQKQRTVDWEKLAEVEELKEFFEEDYEGFKKLIEDNIERLEQFSDEALNKFAKLRVLEVVNGCTQWGFRLGKENRLSAERTRECMNLVMGFIKRAELYFPSEGKIEFDGEQKSFIEAGRSLYKSAFKSNIRESKRQYYASSVAQFIVYGHQRIENALNLVNRDYQYLFSPHYIEKGRQYIQPYLEAIATS
;
A
#
# COMPACT_ATOMS: atom_id res chain seq x y z
N MET A 1 3.60 -25.47 -1.14
CA MET A 1 2.74 -25.24 -2.31
C MET A 1 2.58 -23.75 -2.49
N GLN A 2 3.20 -23.14 -3.50
CA GLN A 2 2.85 -21.78 -3.90
C GLN A 2 1.37 -21.80 -4.31
N LYS A 3 0.53 -21.01 -3.64
CA LYS A 3 -0.84 -20.79 -4.10
C LYS A 3 -0.71 -20.03 -5.42
N GLN A 4 -0.99 -20.71 -6.53
CA GLN A 4 -1.00 -20.08 -7.84
C GLN A 4 -2.15 -19.05 -7.84
N ARG A 5 -1.81 -17.77 -7.68
CA ARG A 5 -2.79 -16.69 -7.70
C ARG A 5 -3.12 -16.40 -9.15
N THR A 6 -4.39 -16.53 -9.53
CA THR A 6 -4.84 -16.08 -10.86
C THR A 6 -5.13 -14.58 -10.79
N VAL A 7 -4.45 -13.81 -11.63
CA VAL A 7 -4.62 -12.36 -11.76
C VAL A 7 -5.41 -12.08 -13.03
N ASP A 8 -6.48 -11.30 -12.90
CA ASP A 8 -7.24 -10.73 -14.01
C ASP A 8 -6.55 -9.44 -14.46
N TRP A 9 -5.69 -9.56 -15.45
CA TRP A 9 -4.88 -8.45 -15.95
C TRP A 9 -5.71 -7.37 -16.66
N GLU A 10 -6.81 -7.76 -17.31
CA GLU A 10 -7.74 -6.81 -17.93
C GLU A 10 -8.40 -5.95 -16.86
N LYS A 11 -8.87 -6.57 -15.77
CA LYS A 11 -9.44 -5.84 -14.64
C LYS A 11 -8.42 -4.93 -13.94
N LEU A 12 -7.15 -5.34 -13.84
CA LEU A 12 -6.08 -4.46 -13.35
C LEU A 12 -5.84 -3.26 -14.28
N ALA A 13 -5.90 -3.46 -15.60
CA ALA A 13 -5.70 -2.38 -16.56
C ALA A 13 -6.78 -1.29 -16.47
N GLU A 14 -7.96 -1.60 -15.94
CA GLU A 14 -9.04 -0.63 -15.71
C GLU A 14 -8.83 0.25 -14.45
N VAL A 15 -7.86 -0.06 -13.60
CA VAL A 15 -7.56 0.76 -12.41
C VAL A 15 -6.96 2.09 -12.85
N GLU A 16 -7.57 3.20 -12.43
CA GLU A 16 -7.27 4.56 -12.91
C GLU A 16 -5.78 4.91 -12.85
N GLU A 17 -5.10 4.57 -11.76
CA GLU A 17 -3.67 4.84 -11.57
C GLU A 17 -2.76 3.99 -12.48
N LEU A 18 -3.28 2.91 -13.06
CA LEU A 18 -2.52 1.95 -13.85
C LEU A 18 -2.75 2.10 -15.36
N LYS A 19 -3.91 2.65 -15.77
CA LYS A 19 -4.32 2.79 -17.18
C LYS A 19 -3.20 3.30 -18.07
N GLU A 20 -2.58 4.42 -17.70
CA GLU A 20 -1.54 5.03 -18.54
C GLU A 20 -0.34 4.10 -18.79
N PHE A 21 -0.01 3.21 -17.85
CA PHE A 21 1.14 2.31 -17.98
C PHE A 21 0.80 1.05 -18.78
N PHE A 22 -0.43 0.54 -18.64
CA PHE A 22 -0.91 -0.58 -19.46
C PHE A 22 -1.18 -0.17 -20.91
N GLU A 23 -1.71 1.04 -21.14
CA GLU A 23 -1.90 1.59 -22.49
C GLU A 23 -0.58 1.84 -23.22
N GLU A 24 0.45 2.27 -22.49
CA GLU A 24 1.80 2.53 -23.06
C GLU A 24 2.54 1.22 -23.41
N ASP A 25 2.54 0.24 -22.51
CA ASP A 25 3.28 -1.01 -22.65
C ASP A 25 2.68 -2.10 -21.77
N TYR A 26 1.60 -2.73 -22.26
CA TYR A 26 0.85 -3.73 -21.51
C TYR A 26 1.74 -4.90 -21.03
N GLU A 27 2.45 -5.55 -21.96
CA GLU A 27 3.26 -6.74 -21.64
C GLU A 27 4.48 -6.40 -20.78
N GLY A 28 5.15 -5.28 -21.05
CA GLY A 28 6.30 -4.89 -20.23
C GLY A 28 5.90 -4.38 -18.85
N PHE A 29 4.73 -3.74 -18.68
CA PHE A 29 4.25 -3.34 -17.36
C PHE A 29 3.76 -4.53 -16.56
N LYS A 30 3.03 -5.45 -17.20
CA LYS A 30 2.65 -6.75 -16.62
C LYS A 30 3.89 -7.52 -16.14
N LYS A 31 4.90 -7.69 -17.00
CA LYS A 31 6.15 -8.35 -16.62
C LYS A 31 6.83 -7.66 -15.44
N LEU A 32 6.84 -6.34 -15.41
CA LEU A 32 7.40 -5.60 -14.27
C LEU A 32 6.63 -5.88 -12.97
N ILE A 33 5.31 -6.04 -13.02
CA ILE A 33 4.50 -6.45 -11.86
C ILE A 33 4.87 -7.88 -11.45
N GLU A 34 4.95 -8.82 -12.40
CA GLU A 34 5.33 -10.22 -12.16
C GLU A 34 6.71 -10.33 -11.48
N ASP A 35 7.72 -9.61 -11.98
CA ASP A 35 9.07 -9.55 -11.38
C ASP A 35 9.02 -9.05 -9.92
N ASN A 36 8.13 -8.11 -9.61
CA ASN A 36 7.95 -7.63 -8.22
C ASN A 36 7.20 -8.65 -7.35
N ILE A 37 6.24 -9.39 -7.92
CA ILE A 37 5.55 -10.49 -7.23
C ILE A 37 6.58 -11.55 -6.82
N GLU A 38 7.41 -12.02 -7.75
CA GLU A 38 8.42 -13.06 -7.48
C GLU A 38 9.38 -12.65 -6.35
N ARG A 39 9.81 -11.38 -6.34
CA ARG A 39 10.66 -10.83 -5.27
C ARG A 39 9.95 -10.79 -3.92
N LEU A 40 8.69 -10.36 -3.91
CA LEU A 40 7.89 -10.29 -2.69
C LEU A 40 7.60 -11.67 -2.11
N GLU A 41 7.40 -12.68 -2.95
CA GLU A 41 7.14 -14.06 -2.52
C GLU A 41 8.34 -14.74 -1.85
N GLN A 42 9.54 -14.16 -1.92
CA GLN A 42 10.70 -14.65 -1.17
C GLN A 42 10.58 -14.35 0.34
N PHE A 43 9.76 -13.39 0.73
CA PHE A 43 9.54 -13.06 2.14
C PHE A 43 8.66 -14.10 2.83
N SER A 44 8.91 -14.32 4.13
CA SER A 44 8.07 -15.17 4.96
C SER A 44 6.64 -14.61 5.11
N ASP A 45 5.67 -15.49 5.39
CA ASP A 45 4.30 -15.08 5.67
C ASP A 45 4.20 -14.06 6.82
N GLU A 46 5.09 -14.16 7.82
CA GLU A 46 5.18 -13.19 8.92
C GLU A 46 5.60 -11.81 8.40
N ALA A 47 6.64 -11.74 7.57
CA ALA A 47 7.10 -10.49 6.98
C ALA A 47 6.02 -9.88 6.08
N LEU A 48 5.35 -10.68 5.24
CA LEU A 48 4.24 -10.25 4.40
C LEU A 48 3.07 -9.68 5.22
N ASN A 49 2.76 -10.28 6.37
CA ASN A 49 1.74 -9.75 7.29
C ASN A 49 2.14 -8.38 7.86
N LYS A 50 3.42 -8.18 8.22
CA LYS A 50 3.93 -6.88 8.69
C LYS A 50 3.87 -5.82 7.59
N PHE A 51 4.26 -6.18 6.37
CA PHE A 51 4.19 -5.26 5.24
C PHE A 51 2.77 -4.87 4.87
N ALA A 52 1.81 -5.80 4.90
CA ALA A 52 0.40 -5.48 4.68
C ALA A 52 -0.12 -4.44 5.67
N LYS A 53 0.25 -4.55 6.96
CA LYS A 53 -0.09 -3.56 8.00
C LYS A 53 0.48 -2.18 7.68
N LEU A 54 1.76 -2.11 7.31
CA LEU A 54 2.38 -0.86 6.87
C LEU A 54 1.67 -0.28 5.64
N ARG A 55 1.40 -1.12 4.63
CA ARG A 55 0.82 -0.69 3.36
C ARG A 55 -0.58 -0.10 3.53
N VAL A 56 -1.43 -0.72 4.35
CA VAL A 56 -2.76 -0.17 4.66
C VAL A 56 -2.64 1.19 5.36
N LEU A 57 -1.73 1.35 6.33
CA LEU A 57 -1.49 2.65 6.97
C LEU A 57 -1.03 3.71 5.97
N GLU A 58 -0.14 3.36 5.04
CA GLU A 58 0.31 4.27 3.98
C GLU A 58 -0.84 4.74 3.09
N VAL A 59 -1.69 3.81 2.65
CA VAL A 59 -2.85 4.11 1.79
C VAL A 59 -3.85 5.00 2.52
N VAL A 60 -4.27 4.61 3.74
CA VAL A 60 -5.23 5.39 4.54
C VAL A 60 -4.69 6.81 4.81
N ASN A 61 -3.40 6.93 5.14
CA ASN A 61 -2.78 8.23 5.27
C ASN A 61 -2.75 8.99 3.93
N GLY A 62 -2.41 8.33 2.82
CA GLY A 62 -2.46 8.92 1.48
C GLY A 62 -3.82 9.54 1.15
N CYS A 63 -4.91 8.78 1.36
CA CYS A 63 -6.28 9.26 1.21
C CYS A 63 -6.58 10.45 2.13
N THR A 64 -6.15 10.38 3.39
CA THR A 64 -6.32 11.45 4.38
C THR A 64 -5.64 12.75 3.93
N GLN A 65 -4.37 12.66 3.51
CA GLN A 65 -3.60 13.82 3.07
C GLN A 65 -4.17 14.41 1.78
N TRP A 66 -4.64 13.57 0.85
CA TRP A 66 -5.24 14.03 -0.39
C TRP A 66 -6.60 14.71 -0.16
N GLY A 67 -7.45 14.14 0.70
CA GLY A 67 -8.73 14.75 1.11
C GLY A 67 -8.55 16.12 1.77
N PHE A 68 -7.53 16.27 2.62
CA PHE A 68 -7.17 17.55 3.21
C PHE A 68 -6.72 18.57 2.16
N ARG A 69 -5.80 18.20 1.26
CA ARG A 69 -5.29 19.10 0.20
C ARG A 69 -6.37 19.60 -0.75
N LEU A 70 -7.38 18.77 -1.04
CA LEU A 70 -8.50 19.13 -1.90
C LEU A 70 -9.63 19.87 -1.17
N GLY A 71 -9.48 20.15 0.13
CA GLY A 71 -10.50 20.86 0.89
C GLY A 71 -11.82 20.11 0.99
N LYS A 72 -11.82 18.77 0.94
CA LYS A 72 -13.06 17.95 1.00
C LYS A 72 -13.85 18.27 2.28
N GLU A 73 -15.16 18.09 2.23
CA GLU A 73 -16.07 18.38 3.36
C GLU A 73 -15.70 17.57 4.60
N ASN A 74 -15.38 16.28 4.43
CA ASN A 74 -14.96 15.38 5.49
C ASN A 74 -13.46 15.49 5.84
N ARG A 75 -12.78 16.58 5.48
CA ARG A 75 -11.36 16.74 5.84
C ARG A 75 -11.18 16.80 7.35
N LEU A 76 -10.13 16.14 7.83
CA LEU A 76 -9.72 16.30 9.22
C LEU A 76 -9.21 17.73 9.45
N SER A 77 -9.11 18.13 10.71
CA SER A 77 -8.40 19.36 11.06
C SER A 77 -6.95 19.30 10.59
N ALA A 78 -6.33 20.47 10.41
CA ALA A 78 -4.92 20.53 10.01
C ALA A 78 -4.01 19.83 11.02
N GLU A 79 -4.30 19.94 12.32
CA GLU A 79 -3.58 19.28 13.41
C GLU A 79 -3.67 17.76 13.30
N ARG A 80 -4.90 17.22 13.26
CA ARG A 80 -5.13 15.77 13.16
C ARG A 80 -4.56 15.17 11.86
N THR A 81 -4.61 15.93 10.76
CA THR A 81 -3.97 15.54 9.49
C THR A 81 -2.44 15.42 9.64
N ARG A 82 -1.80 16.33 10.38
CA ARG A 82 -0.36 16.25 10.68
C ARG A 82 -0.04 15.09 11.62
N GLU A 83 -0.88 14.82 12.61
CA GLU A 83 -0.72 13.66 13.51
C GLU A 83 -0.75 12.34 12.73
N CYS A 84 -1.72 12.17 11.83
CA CYS A 84 -1.79 11.04 10.90
C CYS A 84 -0.48 10.88 10.11
N MET A 85 0.02 11.97 9.53
CA MET A 85 1.26 11.96 8.76
C MET A 85 2.48 11.62 9.62
N ASN A 86 2.56 12.19 10.83
CA ASN A 86 3.68 11.97 11.74
C ASN A 86 3.72 10.52 12.24
N LEU A 87 2.57 9.90 12.49
CA LEU A 87 2.47 8.50 12.85
C LEU A 87 3.12 7.62 11.76
N VAL A 88 2.60 7.71 10.53
CA VAL A 88 3.07 6.87 9.41
C VAL A 88 4.52 7.18 9.03
N MET A 89 4.89 8.46 8.97
CA MET A 89 6.28 8.86 8.72
C MET A 89 7.24 8.41 9.81
N GLY A 90 6.79 8.40 11.07
CA GLY A 90 7.56 7.88 12.19
C GLY A 90 7.87 6.41 12.02
N PHE A 91 6.88 5.63 11.59
CA PHE A 91 7.05 4.21 11.31
C PHE A 91 8.01 3.95 10.16
N ILE A 92 7.87 4.65 9.05
CA ILE A 92 8.75 4.50 7.89
C ILE A 92 10.19 4.87 8.25
N LYS A 93 10.42 5.95 9.01
CA LYS A 93 11.77 6.40 9.37
C LYS A 93 12.47 5.47 10.35
N ARG A 94 11.74 4.90 11.30
CA ARG A 94 12.30 3.95 12.29
C ARG A 94 12.31 2.52 11.77
N ALA A 95 11.54 2.25 10.72
CA ALA A 95 11.19 0.91 10.26
C ALA A 95 10.72 0.05 11.43
N GLU A 96 9.69 0.54 12.12
CA GLU A 96 9.03 -0.07 13.27
C GLU A 96 7.56 0.34 13.23
N LEU A 97 6.64 -0.63 13.39
CA LEU A 97 5.22 -0.33 13.59
C LEU A 97 4.92 -0.40 15.07
N TYR A 98 3.91 0.35 15.47
CA TYR A 98 3.25 0.16 16.75
C TYR A 98 1.76 0.00 16.47
N PHE A 99 1.10 -0.88 17.20
CA PHE A 99 -0.35 -1.01 17.25
C PHE A 99 -0.73 -1.17 18.72
N PRO A 100 -1.55 -0.29 19.31
CA PRO A 100 -2.01 -0.40 20.69
C PRO A 100 -2.38 -1.82 21.16
N SER A 101 -3.01 -2.60 20.27
CA SER A 101 -3.50 -3.95 20.56
C SER A 101 -2.46 -5.07 20.37
N GLU A 102 -1.39 -4.84 19.61
CA GLU A 102 -0.35 -5.85 19.30
C GLU A 102 1.04 -5.47 19.83
N GLY A 103 1.23 -4.24 20.29
CA GLY A 103 2.49 -3.70 20.73
C GLY A 103 3.40 -3.27 19.57
N LYS A 104 4.71 -3.31 19.82
CA LYS A 104 5.76 -2.94 18.86
C LYS A 104 6.01 -4.10 17.91
N ILE A 105 6.07 -3.81 16.61
CA ILE A 105 6.44 -4.74 15.56
C ILE A 105 7.75 -4.27 14.95
N GLU A 106 8.76 -5.12 15.03
CA GLU A 106 10.09 -4.86 14.47
C GLU A 106 10.27 -5.56 13.12
N PHE A 107 10.94 -4.86 12.21
CA PHE A 107 11.41 -5.39 10.95
C PHE A 107 12.88 -5.79 11.09
N ASP A 108 13.28 -6.90 10.48
CA ASP A 108 14.70 -7.29 10.41
C ASP A 108 15.46 -6.47 9.34
N GLY A 109 16.76 -6.75 9.17
CA GLY A 109 17.62 -6.00 8.24
C GLY A 109 17.15 -6.05 6.78
N GLU A 110 16.67 -7.22 6.32
CA GLU A 110 16.19 -7.39 4.94
C GLU A 110 14.86 -6.64 4.74
N GLN A 111 13.94 -6.77 5.69
CA GLN A 111 12.67 -6.08 5.69
C GLN A 111 12.85 -4.55 5.74
N LYS A 112 13.81 -4.05 6.52
CA LYS A 112 14.16 -2.61 6.56
C LYS A 112 14.68 -2.11 5.21
N SER A 113 15.56 -2.88 4.55
CA SER A 113 16.06 -2.55 3.22
C SER A 113 14.93 -2.47 2.20
N PHE A 114 13.97 -3.40 2.25
CA PHE A 114 12.78 -3.39 1.40
C PHE A 114 11.95 -2.11 1.61
N ILE A 115 11.69 -1.72 2.86
CA ILE A 115 10.94 -0.50 3.20
C ILE A 115 11.65 0.76 2.71
N GLU A 116 12.97 0.88 2.91
CA GLU A 116 13.72 2.06 2.46
C GLU A 116 13.83 2.14 0.93
N ALA A 117 13.89 0.99 0.23
CA ALA A 117 13.81 0.95 -1.22
C ALA A 117 12.46 1.48 -1.73
N GLY A 118 11.35 1.02 -1.16
CA GLY A 118 10.00 1.52 -1.49
C GLY A 118 9.85 3.02 -1.21
N ARG A 119 10.40 3.51 -0.09
CA ARG A 119 10.40 4.94 0.25
C ARG A 119 11.23 5.78 -0.71
N SER A 120 12.40 5.29 -1.11
CA SER A 120 13.27 5.96 -2.08
C SER A 120 12.59 6.06 -3.43
N LEU A 121 11.94 4.98 -3.86
CA LEU A 121 11.14 4.93 -5.08
C LEU A 121 9.97 5.92 -5.05
N TYR A 122 9.21 5.98 -3.95
CA TYR A 122 8.14 6.95 -3.76
C TYR A 122 8.63 8.41 -3.88
N LYS A 123 9.79 8.73 -3.29
CA LYS A 123 10.38 10.08 -3.40
C LYS A 123 10.71 10.40 -4.86
N SER A 124 11.37 9.49 -5.58
CA SER A 124 11.72 9.71 -6.99
C SER A 124 10.46 9.86 -7.87
N ALA A 125 9.45 9.03 -7.64
CA ALA A 125 8.19 9.03 -8.36
C ALA A 125 7.39 10.34 -8.16
N PHE A 126 7.13 10.73 -6.90
CA PHE A 126 6.16 11.78 -6.59
C PHE A 126 6.76 13.10 -6.12
N LYS A 127 8.03 13.13 -5.69
CA LYS A 127 8.72 14.38 -5.32
C LYS A 127 9.62 14.88 -6.44
N SER A 128 10.33 13.98 -7.11
CA SER A 128 11.19 14.34 -8.25
C SER A 128 10.46 14.24 -9.60
N ASN A 129 9.20 13.77 -9.60
CA ASN A 129 8.34 13.64 -10.77
C ASN A 129 8.96 12.81 -11.92
N ILE A 130 9.72 11.77 -11.58
CA ILE A 130 10.37 10.89 -12.57
C ILE A 130 9.35 9.85 -13.05
N ARG A 131 8.98 9.89 -14.33
CA ARG A 131 7.95 9.00 -14.95
C ARG A 131 8.27 7.53 -14.73
N GLU A 132 9.49 7.11 -15.03
CA GLU A 132 9.92 5.71 -14.86
C GLU A 132 9.85 5.26 -13.39
N SER A 133 10.16 6.14 -12.44
CA SER A 133 9.99 5.82 -11.02
C SER A 133 8.53 5.69 -10.62
N LYS A 134 7.60 6.43 -11.25
CA LYS A 134 6.15 6.23 -11.03
C LYS A 134 5.71 4.87 -11.56
N ARG A 135 6.13 4.52 -12.77
CA ARG A 135 5.86 3.20 -13.36
C ARG A 135 6.33 2.07 -12.43
N GLN A 136 7.58 2.14 -11.96
CA GLN A 136 8.11 1.18 -11.00
C GLN A 136 7.38 1.19 -9.65
N TYR A 137 7.00 2.36 -9.14
CA TYR A 137 6.25 2.47 -7.89
C TYR A 137 4.90 1.77 -7.99
N TYR A 138 4.14 2.02 -9.06
CA TYR A 138 2.85 1.40 -9.26
C TYR A 138 2.97 -0.10 -9.50
N ALA A 139 3.95 -0.57 -10.29
CA ALA A 139 4.19 -1.99 -10.44
C ALA A 139 4.47 -2.68 -9.09
N SER A 140 5.32 -2.08 -8.26
CA SER A 140 5.62 -2.58 -6.91
C SER A 140 4.40 -2.55 -6.00
N SER A 141 3.60 -1.48 -6.03
CA SER A 141 2.36 -1.36 -5.25
C SER A 141 1.33 -2.41 -5.64
N VAL A 142 1.17 -2.68 -6.94
CA VAL A 142 0.24 -3.71 -7.43
C VAL A 142 0.69 -5.10 -6.97
N ALA A 143 1.98 -5.40 -7.13
CA ALA A 143 2.56 -6.65 -6.65
C ALA A 143 2.33 -6.87 -5.15
N GLN A 144 2.44 -5.81 -4.34
CA GLN A 144 2.10 -5.87 -2.91
C GLN A 144 0.66 -6.30 -2.68
N PHE A 145 -0.32 -5.67 -3.33
CA PHE A 145 -1.74 -6.06 -3.17
C PHE A 145 -2.01 -7.50 -3.63
N ILE A 146 -1.38 -7.93 -4.73
CA ILE A 146 -1.48 -9.30 -5.25
C ILE A 146 -0.92 -10.31 -4.23
N VAL A 147 0.30 -10.09 -3.74
CA VAL A 147 0.97 -11.03 -2.82
C VAL A 147 0.28 -11.04 -1.45
N TYR A 148 -0.15 -9.89 -0.94
CA TYR A 148 -0.85 -9.82 0.34
C TYR A 148 -2.21 -10.51 0.23
N GLY A 149 -2.94 -10.23 -0.85
CA GLY A 149 -4.27 -10.77 -1.12
C GLY A 149 -5.32 -10.29 -0.12
N HIS A 150 -6.55 -10.73 -0.35
CA HIS A 150 -7.73 -10.32 0.42
C HIS A 150 -7.54 -10.49 1.93
N GLN A 151 -7.15 -11.68 2.39
CA GLN A 151 -7.11 -11.98 3.83
C GLN A 151 -6.15 -11.08 4.61
N ARG A 152 -4.94 -10.83 4.09
CA ARG A 152 -3.94 -10.00 4.80
C ARG A 152 -4.35 -8.54 4.81
N ILE A 153 -4.87 -8.04 3.68
CA ILE A 153 -5.36 -6.66 3.60
C ILE A 153 -6.54 -6.45 4.53
N GLU A 154 -7.52 -7.36 4.55
CA GLU A 154 -8.67 -7.25 5.44
C GLU A 154 -8.27 -7.30 6.92
N ASN A 155 -7.36 -8.21 7.29
CA ASN A 155 -6.84 -8.25 8.65
C ASN A 155 -6.11 -6.94 9.03
N ALA A 156 -5.32 -6.37 8.11
CA ALA A 156 -4.64 -5.10 8.31
C ALA A 156 -5.61 -3.91 8.41
N LEU A 157 -6.65 -3.86 7.57
CA LEU A 157 -7.70 -2.84 7.62
C LEU A 157 -8.47 -2.91 8.94
N ASN A 158 -8.84 -4.12 9.39
CA ASN A 158 -9.51 -4.32 10.66
C ASN A 158 -8.65 -3.88 11.86
N LEU A 159 -7.35 -4.17 11.81
CA LEU A 159 -6.40 -3.70 12.82
C LEU A 159 -6.29 -2.17 12.82
N VAL A 160 -6.11 -1.54 11.65
CA VAL A 160 -6.06 -0.07 11.53
C VAL A 160 -7.36 0.57 12.01
N ASN A 161 -8.51 -0.05 11.72
CA ASN A 161 -9.80 0.42 12.24
C ASN A 161 -9.88 0.33 13.76
N ARG A 162 -9.53 -0.82 14.34
CA ARG A 162 -9.54 -1.00 15.80
C ARG A 162 -8.62 0.01 16.49
N ASP A 163 -7.41 0.17 15.99
CA ASP A 163 -6.33 0.82 16.72
C ASP A 163 -6.17 2.30 16.36
N TYR A 164 -6.62 2.72 15.18
CA TYR A 164 -6.36 4.06 14.65
C TYR A 164 -7.59 4.77 14.04
N GLN A 165 -8.80 4.22 14.15
CA GLN A 165 -10.02 4.93 13.73
C GLN A 165 -10.20 6.26 14.46
N TYR A 166 -9.82 6.37 15.73
CA TYR A 166 -9.87 7.64 16.46
C TYR A 166 -8.97 8.70 15.81
N LEU A 167 -7.91 8.31 15.10
CA LEU A 167 -6.97 9.20 14.45
C LEU A 167 -7.34 9.48 12.99
N PHE A 168 -7.61 8.45 12.19
CA PHE A 168 -7.93 8.63 10.76
C PHE A 168 -9.40 8.94 10.48
N SER A 169 -10.31 8.71 11.44
CA SER A 169 -11.77 8.68 11.27
C SER A 169 -12.27 7.48 10.45
N PRO A 170 -13.52 7.01 10.68
CA PRO A 170 -14.13 5.96 9.87
C PRO A 170 -14.12 6.28 8.37
N HIS A 171 -14.33 7.55 8.02
CA HIS A 171 -14.40 8.00 6.63
C HIS A 171 -13.12 7.72 5.84
N TYR A 172 -11.94 8.05 6.38
CA TYR A 172 -10.69 7.85 5.64
C TYR A 172 -10.19 6.41 5.65
N ILE A 173 -10.53 5.63 6.67
CA ILE A 173 -10.28 4.19 6.66
C ILE A 173 -11.10 3.54 5.54
N GLU A 174 -12.38 3.92 5.40
CA GLU A 174 -13.22 3.45 4.32
C GLU A 174 -12.72 3.93 2.95
N LYS A 175 -12.23 5.17 2.84
CA LYS A 175 -11.57 5.62 1.59
C LYS A 175 -10.34 4.80 1.25
N GLY A 176 -9.54 4.40 2.24
CA GLY A 176 -8.42 3.50 2.04
C GLY A 176 -8.86 2.12 1.54
N ARG A 177 -9.93 1.56 2.11
CA ARG A 177 -10.55 0.32 1.63
C ARG A 177 -10.99 0.42 0.17
N GLN A 178 -11.73 1.48 -0.16
CA GLN A 178 -12.22 1.75 -1.53
C GLN A 178 -11.08 1.93 -2.54
N TYR A 179 -9.96 2.52 -2.12
CA TYR A 179 -8.77 2.63 -2.95
C TYR A 179 -8.13 1.26 -3.24
N ILE A 180 -8.08 0.38 -2.24
CA ILE A 180 -7.43 -0.94 -2.38
C ILE A 180 -8.31 -1.94 -3.13
N GLN A 181 -9.63 -1.82 -3.00
CA GLN A 181 -10.59 -2.79 -3.49
C GLN A 181 -10.43 -3.15 -4.99
N PRO A 182 -10.28 -2.21 -5.94
CA PRO A 182 -10.12 -2.55 -7.35
C PRO A 182 -8.93 -3.48 -7.62
N TYR A 183 -7.81 -3.30 -6.91
CA TYR A 183 -6.64 -4.17 -7.02
C TYR A 183 -6.90 -5.58 -6.51
N LEU A 184 -7.69 -5.71 -5.44
CA LEU A 184 -8.01 -7.01 -4.85
C LEU A 184 -9.02 -7.77 -5.70
N GLU A 185 -10.03 -7.10 -6.26
CA GLU A 185 -11.03 -7.75 -7.09
C GLU A 185 -10.47 -8.32 -8.39
N ALA A 186 -9.27 -7.89 -8.80
CA ALA A 186 -8.53 -8.48 -9.91
C ALA A 186 -7.74 -9.75 -9.53
N ILE A 187 -7.86 -10.22 -8.28
CA ILE A 187 -7.25 -11.46 -7.81
C ILE A 187 -8.37 -12.48 -7.62
N ALA A 188 -8.31 -13.60 -8.34
CA ALA A 188 -9.28 -14.68 -8.11
C ALA A 188 -9.09 -15.28 -6.71
N THR A 189 -10.19 -15.40 -5.96
CA THR A 189 -10.25 -16.23 -4.76
C THR A 189 -10.35 -17.70 -5.19
N SER A 190 -9.27 -18.46 -4.97
CA SER A 190 -9.31 -19.93 -4.99
C SER A 190 -9.80 -20.47 -3.66
#